data_AF-A0A242K971-F1
#
_entry.id   AF-A0A242K971-F1
#
_cell.length_a   1.000
_cell.length_b   1.000
_cell.length_c   1.000
_cell.angle_alpha   90.00
_cell.angle_beta   90.00
_cell.angle_gamma   90.00
#
_symmetry.space_group_name_H-M   'P 1'
#
loop_
_entity.id
_entity.type
_entity.pdbx_description
1 polymer ?
#
loop_
_entity_poly.entity_id
_entity_poly.type
_entity_poly.pdbx_seq_one_letter_code
_entity_poly.pdbx_strand_id
1 'polypeptide(L)'
;MKKAKVLGVVIVFILLFCGVAVEAQGAETKKIFSMEKPTWISNAGMSKGINHDRQDLGFILKANAILKMRVPNGQKLTLRLLGNDAKKEKQVTVGADWVEISGEEDLVPFIDTPFDISETTIEYSVTGGQTTLPIYCAGSKEVEFFRTWDTANAEYALIKGQDFQLFVPKEDKEKIRKLQDFNSINDLLAHYAELFAMYNELTGFDNSSAVNKNGENRYFLKADRNGAGGAYYGGNWSANSTSSADM
;
A
#
# COMPACT_ATOMS: atom_id res chain seq x y z
N MET A 1 50.06 -61.67 -40.35
CA MET A 1 48.61 -61.62 -40.01
C MET A 1 48.45 -61.05 -38.60
N LYS A 2 47.39 -60.26 -38.40
CA LYS A 2 46.99 -59.47 -37.20
C LYS A 2 47.72 -58.14 -37.02
N LYS A 3 47.18 -57.09 -37.68
CA LYS A 3 47.42 -55.68 -37.39
C LYS A 3 46.56 -55.28 -36.18
N ALA A 4 47.18 -54.76 -35.12
CA ALA A 4 46.47 -54.17 -33.99
C ALA A 4 45.98 -52.76 -34.39
N LYS A 5 44.67 -52.53 -34.29
CA LYS A 5 44.04 -51.24 -34.51
C LYS A 5 44.12 -50.44 -33.21
N VAL A 6 44.84 -49.33 -33.21
CA VAL A 6 44.79 -48.31 -32.15
C VAL A 6 43.54 -47.47 -32.39
N LEU A 7 42.58 -47.58 -31.49
CA LEU A 7 41.35 -46.79 -31.50
C LEU A 7 41.61 -45.51 -30.68
N GLY A 8 41.83 -44.39 -31.35
CA GLY A 8 41.90 -43.08 -30.71
C GLY A 8 40.49 -42.59 -30.39
N VAL A 9 40.15 -42.56 -29.10
CA VAL A 9 38.93 -41.92 -28.60
C VAL A 9 39.21 -40.42 -28.48
N VAL A 10 38.59 -39.62 -29.34
CA VAL A 10 38.57 -38.16 -29.21
C VAL A 10 37.42 -37.81 -28.26
N ILE A 11 37.75 -37.42 -27.03
CA ILE A 11 36.79 -36.87 -26.07
C ILE A 11 36.65 -35.38 -26.40
N VAL A 12 35.55 -35.01 -27.05
CA VAL A 12 35.16 -33.61 -27.23
C VAL A 12 34.48 -33.15 -25.93
N PHE A 13 35.16 -32.31 -25.16
CA PHE A 13 34.54 -31.58 -24.06
C PHE A 13 33.67 -30.47 -24.66
N ILE A 14 32.37 -30.73 -24.79
CA ILE A 14 31.38 -29.66 -24.99
C ILE A 14 31.18 -29.00 -23.64
N LEU A 15 31.81 -27.84 -23.44
CA LEU A 15 31.49 -26.93 -22.35
C LEU A 15 30.07 -26.41 -22.59
N LEU A 16 29.08 -27.08 -21.99
CA LEU A 16 27.77 -26.47 -21.77
C LEU A 16 27.97 -25.33 -20.77
N PHE A 17 28.08 -24.11 -21.29
CA PHE A 17 27.74 -22.93 -20.52
C PHE A 17 26.25 -23.04 -20.16
N CYS A 18 25.95 -23.51 -18.96
CA CYS A 18 24.71 -23.15 -18.28
C CYS A 18 24.77 -21.63 -18.04
N GLY A 19 24.37 -20.87 -19.05
CA GLY A 19 23.87 -19.54 -18.84
C GLY A 19 22.64 -19.69 -17.95
N VAL A 20 22.83 -19.54 -16.65
CA VAL A 20 21.71 -19.17 -15.78
C VAL A 20 21.30 -17.81 -16.33
N ALA A 21 20.22 -17.79 -17.10
CA ALA A 21 19.51 -16.56 -17.35
C ALA A 21 19.10 -16.08 -15.96
N VAL A 22 19.86 -15.13 -15.42
CA VAL A 22 19.34 -14.22 -14.41
C VAL A 22 18.24 -13.51 -15.17
N GLU A 23 17.00 -14.01 -15.05
CA GLU A 23 15.85 -13.21 -15.38
C GLU A 23 15.96 -11.98 -14.49
N ALA A 24 16.41 -10.87 -15.08
CA ALA A 24 16.11 -9.57 -14.52
C ALA A 24 14.59 -9.54 -14.42
N GLN A 25 14.04 -9.68 -13.22
CA GLN A 25 12.63 -9.42 -12.98
C GLN A 25 12.36 -8.01 -13.53
N GLY A 26 11.66 -7.96 -14.66
CA GLY A 26 11.35 -6.71 -15.34
C GLY A 26 10.61 -5.77 -14.40
N ALA A 27 10.72 -4.46 -14.66
CA ALA A 27 9.97 -3.48 -13.90
C ALA A 27 8.46 -3.78 -14.00
N GLU A 28 7.80 -3.84 -12.85
CA GLU A 28 6.35 -3.90 -12.74
C GLU A 28 5.76 -2.52 -13.06
N THR A 29 4.53 -2.49 -13.57
CA THR A 29 3.82 -1.25 -13.87
C THR A 29 2.51 -1.18 -13.12
N LYS A 30 2.13 0.03 -12.68
CA LYS A 30 0.84 0.28 -12.04
C LYS A 30 0.28 1.63 -12.44
N LYS A 31 -0.99 1.64 -12.84
CA LYS A 31 -1.73 2.89 -13.06
C LYS A 31 -2.02 3.57 -11.72
N ILE A 32 -1.83 4.87 -11.69
CA ILE A 32 -2.15 5.75 -10.57
C ILE A 32 -3.29 6.66 -11.01
N PHE A 33 -4.42 6.58 -10.32
CA PHE A 33 -5.55 7.48 -10.57
C PHE A 33 -5.33 8.81 -9.87
N SER A 34 -5.96 9.86 -10.40
CA SER A 34 -6.06 11.19 -9.77
C SER A 34 -7.48 11.41 -9.29
N MET A 35 -7.65 12.25 -8.28
CA MET A 35 -8.96 12.75 -7.86
C MET A 35 -9.12 14.23 -8.22
N GLU A 36 -10.36 14.71 -8.22
CA GLU A 36 -10.65 16.15 -8.22
C GLU A 36 -10.19 16.75 -6.88
N LYS A 37 -9.47 17.87 -6.92
CA LYS A 37 -9.14 18.57 -5.67
C LYS A 37 -10.40 19.18 -5.06
N PRO A 38 -10.80 18.78 -3.83
CA PRO A 38 -12.03 19.24 -3.22
C PRO A 38 -11.86 20.64 -2.60
N THR A 39 -11.65 21.66 -3.44
CA THR A 39 -11.35 23.03 -3.01
C THR A 39 -12.48 23.65 -2.20
N TRP A 40 -13.74 23.26 -2.46
CA TRP A 40 -14.91 23.71 -1.69
C TRP A 40 -14.83 23.30 -0.21
N ILE A 41 -14.32 22.11 0.10
CA ILE A 41 -14.10 21.64 1.48
C ILE A 41 -13.06 22.52 2.16
N SER A 42 -11.93 22.78 1.50
CA SER A 42 -10.87 23.63 2.07
C SER A 42 -11.30 25.09 2.24
N ASN A 43 -12.09 25.63 1.31
CA ASN A 43 -12.61 26.99 1.39
C ASN A 43 -13.64 27.15 2.52
N ALA A 44 -14.32 26.08 2.91
CA ALA A 44 -15.17 26.03 4.10
C ALA A 44 -14.37 25.90 5.41
N GLY A 45 -13.03 25.93 5.35
CA GLY A 45 -12.15 25.80 6.52
C GLY A 45 -12.02 24.38 7.06
N MET A 46 -12.45 23.38 6.29
CA MET A 46 -12.39 21.97 6.68
C MET A 46 -11.23 21.24 5.98
N SER A 47 -10.60 20.31 6.68
CA SER A 47 -9.58 19.43 6.11
C SER A 47 -10.17 18.13 5.56
N LYS A 48 -11.19 17.55 6.24
CA LYS A 48 -11.92 16.33 5.87
C LYS A 48 -11.10 15.21 5.20
N GLY A 49 -9.87 15.00 5.65
CA GLY A 49 -8.97 13.96 5.16
C GLY A 49 -8.44 14.20 3.74
N ILE A 50 -8.42 15.45 3.25
CA ILE A 50 -8.06 15.77 1.85
C ILE A 50 -6.76 15.09 1.41
N ASN A 51 -5.71 15.07 2.24
CA ASN A 51 -4.43 14.43 1.89
C ASN A 51 -4.26 13.01 2.49
N HIS A 52 -5.36 12.34 2.83
CA HIS A 52 -5.32 11.02 3.46
C HIS A 52 -5.36 9.88 2.44
N ASP A 53 -6.00 10.05 1.28
CA ASP A 53 -6.21 8.94 0.34
C ASP A 53 -4.89 8.40 -0.22
N ARG A 54 -4.77 7.06 -0.29
CA ARG A 54 -3.57 6.38 -0.76
C ARG A 54 -3.83 5.23 -1.72
N GLN A 55 -2.88 5.04 -2.61
CA GLN A 55 -2.79 3.89 -3.50
C GLN A 55 -1.61 3.00 -3.08
N ASP A 56 -1.89 1.88 -2.43
CA ASP A 56 -0.91 0.85 -2.06
C ASP A 56 -0.29 0.21 -3.31
N LEU A 57 0.93 -0.35 -3.23
CA LEU A 57 1.46 -1.20 -4.30
C LEU A 57 1.13 -2.69 -4.16
N GLY A 58 0.46 -3.10 -3.08
CA GLY A 58 0.00 -4.48 -2.88
C GLY A 58 1.02 -5.44 -2.25
N PHE A 59 2.15 -4.92 -1.78
CA PHE A 59 3.18 -5.72 -1.11
C PHE A 59 3.73 -5.00 0.13
N ILE A 60 4.43 -5.74 0.97
CA ILE A 60 5.25 -5.27 2.09
C ILE A 60 6.70 -5.38 1.63
N LEU A 61 7.41 -4.26 1.60
CA LEU A 61 8.85 -4.21 1.35
C LEU A 61 9.58 -4.69 2.60
N LYS A 62 10.44 -5.69 2.46
CA LYS A 62 11.18 -6.23 3.60
C LYS A 62 12.23 -5.25 4.11
N ALA A 63 12.56 -5.36 5.40
CA ALA A 63 13.65 -4.61 6.01
C ALA A 63 14.92 -4.65 5.14
N ASN A 64 15.48 -3.48 4.85
CA ASN A 64 16.65 -3.25 3.99
C ASN A 64 16.50 -3.64 2.51
N ALA A 65 15.33 -4.10 2.08
CA ALA A 65 15.03 -4.23 0.66
C ALA A 65 14.89 -2.84 0.01
N ILE A 66 15.23 -2.76 -1.26
CA ILE A 66 15.23 -1.52 -2.05
C ILE A 66 14.05 -1.56 -3.00
N LEU A 67 13.18 -0.56 -2.90
CA LEU A 67 12.19 -0.24 -3.92
C LEU A 67 12.77 0.84 -4.83
N LYS A 68 12.88 0.51 -6.11
CA LYS A 68 13.26 1.45 -7.16
C LYS A 68 12.01 1.82 -7.95
N MET A 69 11.75 3.11 -8.16
CA MET A 69 10.53 3.60 -8.83
C MET A 69 10.80 4.81 -9.72
N ARG A 70 10.05 4.93 -10.82
CA ARG A 70 9.93 6.15 -11.62
C ARG A 70 8.51 6.35 -12.15
N VAL A 71 8.27 7.54 -12.68
CA VAL A 71 7.03 7.96 -13.34
C VAL A 71 7.42 8.43 -14.75
N PRO A 72 7.29 7.58 -15.80
CA PRO A 72 7.88 7.86 -17.11
C PRO A 72 7.45 9.18 -17.77
N ASN A 73 6.23 9.65 -17.52
CA ASN A 73 5.74 10.93 -18.05
C ASN A 73 6.27 12.17 -17.28
N GLY A 74 7.11 11.97 -16.26
CA GLY A 74 7.73 13.05 -15.48
C GLY A 74 6.87 13.66 -14.39
N GLN A 75 5.60 13.23 -14.27
CA GLN A 75 4.71 13.67 -13.19
C GLN A 75 5.35 13.38 -11.83
N LYS A 76 5.25 14.33 -10.91
CA LYS A 76 5.78 14.19 -9.55
C LYS A 76 4.73 13.56 -8.65
N LEU A 77 5.10 12.44 -8.02
CA LEU A 77 4.27 11.73 -7.04
C LEU A 77 5.04 11.57 -5.72
N THR A 78 4.33 11.52 -4.60
CA THR A 78 4.92 11.23 -3.29
C THR A 78 4.78 9.73 -3.01
N LEU A 79 5.91 9.04 -2.94
CA LEU A 79 6.02 7.66 -2.49
C LEU A 79 6.32 7.65 -0.98
N ARG A 80 5.55 6.87 -0.22
CA ARG A 80 5.74 6.65 1.22
C ARG A 80 5.96 5.17 1.50
N LEU A 81 6.88 4.86 2.40
CA LEU A 81 6.99 3.56 3.04
C LEU A 81 6.41 3.69 4.45
N LEU A 82 5.24 3.09 4.69
CA LEU A 82 4.47 3.22 5.93
C LEU A 82 4.49 1.94 6.77
N GLY A 83 4.50 2.11 8.10
CA GLY A 83 4.39 1.06 9.11
C GLY A 83 3.46 1.53 10.24
N ASN A 84 3.67 1.03 11.47
CA ASN A 84 2.95 1.49 12.66
C ASN A 84 3.80 2.40 13.58
N ASP A 85 4.84 3.03 13.05
CA ASP A 85 5.70 3.96 13.81
C ASP A 85 6.25 5.03 12.86
N ALA A 86 5.71 6.25 12.95
CA ALA A 86 6.06 7.35 12.05
C ALA A 86 7.56 7.70 12.08
N LYS A 87 8.30 7.36 13.14
CA LYS A 87 9.76 7.58 13.23
C LYS A 87 10.57 6.65 12.31
N LYS A 88 9.98 5.53 11.90
CA LYS A 88 10.63 4.49 11.06
C LYS A 88 10.29 4.64 9.58
N GLU A 89 9.23 5.38 9.29
CA GLU A 89 8.70 5.59 7.95
C GLU A 89 9.62 6.46 7.09
N LYS A 90 9.47 6.31 5.77
CA LYS A 90 10.24 7.04 4.78
C LYS A 90 9.32 7.63 3.72
N GLN A 91 9.77 8.71 3.09
CA GLN A 91 9.10 9.28 1.94
C GLN A 91 10.11 9.81 0.92
N VAL A 92 9.74 9.79 -0.35
CA VAL A 92 10.50 10.40 -1.43
C VAL A 92 9.58 10.88 -2.54
N THR A 93 9.98 11.92 -3.26
CA THR A 93 9.30 12.32 -4.50
C THR A 93 9.87 11.52 -5.67
N VAL A 94 9.00 10.88 -6.44
CA VAL A 94 9.37 10.16 -7.67
C VAL A 94 8.97 10.97 -8.91
N GLY A 95 9.71 10.83 -10.01
CA GLY A 95 9.47 11.52 -11.28
C GLY A 95 10.05 10.71 -12.45
N ALA A 96 10.45 11.36 -13.55
CA ALA A 96 10.97 10.67 -14.74
C ALA A 96 12.18 9.75 -14.45
N ASP A 97 13.06 10.19 -13.56
CA ASP A 97 14.25 9.45 -13.19
C ASP A 97 13.95 8.36 -12.16
N TRP A 98 14.73 7.29 -12.21
CA TRP A 98 14.68 6.24 -11.21
C TRP A 98 15.17 6.75 -9.86
N VAL A 99 14.35 6.53 -8.84
CA VAL A 99 14.65 6.83 -7.44
C VAL A 99 14.58 5.56 -6.62
N GLU A 100 15.48 5.42 -5.66
CA GLU A 100 15.54 4.28 -4.73
C GLU A 100 15.11 4.72 -3.32
N ILE A 101 14.37 3.85 -2.64
CA ILE A 101 13.95 4.04 -1.24
C ILE A 101 13.97 2.69 -0.51
N SER A 102 14.37 2.71 0.76
CA SER A 102 14.42 1.54 1.65
C SER A 102 14.14 1.95 3.09
N GLY A 103 13.81 0.97 3.94
CA GLY A 103 13.61 1.15 5.38
C GLY A 103 14.34 0.08 6.19
N GLU A 104 14.55 0.34 7.48
CA GLU A 104 15.21 -0.60 8.41
C GLU A 104 14.26 -1.71 8.91
N GLU A 105 12.97 -1.55 8.68
CA GLU A 105 11.90 -2.44 9.12
C GLU A 105 11.00 -2.79 7.92
N ASP A 106 10.14 -3.79 8.06
CA ASP A 106 9.12 -4.10 7.06
C ASP A 106 8.17 -2.91 6.94
N LEU A 107 7.97 -2.39 5.72
CA LEU A 107 7.13 -1.22 5.44
C LEU A 107 6.32 -1.44 4.16
N VAL A 108 5.16 -0.79 4.08
CA VAL A 108 4.26 -0.89 2.92
C VAL A 108 4.40 0.36 2.05
N PRO A 109 4.72 0.22 0.76
CA PRO A 109 4.74 1.33 -0.17
C PRO A 109 3.34 1.79 -0.57
N PHE A 110 3.12 3.08 -0.46
CA PHE A 110 1.93 3.80 -0.89
C PHE A 110 2.32 5.02 -1.73
N ILE A 111 1.49 5.32 -2.73
CA ILE A 111 1.47 6.61 -3.40
C ILE A 111 0.36 7.46 -2.76
N ASP A 112 0.69 8.68 -2.33
CA ASP A 112 -0.36 9.66 -1.98
C ASP A 112 -1.18 9.95 -3.24
N THR A 113 -2.50 9.81 -3.17
CA THR A 113 -3.33 9.98 -4.37
C THR A 113 -3.25 11.43 -4.86
N PRO A 114 -2.80 11.65 -6.11
CA PRO A 114 -2.61 12.99 -6.65
C PRO A 114 -3.95 13.65 -7.00
N PHE A 115 -3.92 14.98 -7.14
CA PHE A 115 -5.07 15.80 -7.48
C PHE A 115 -4.88 16.53 -8.81
N ASP A 116 -5.93 16.56 -9.63
CA ASP A 116 -6.02 17.32 -10.88
C ASP A 116 -4.84 17.08 -11.85
N ILE A 117 -4.30 15.86 -11.87
CA ILE A 117 -3.27 15.47 -12.84
C ILE A 117 -3.85 14.52 -13.90
N SER A 118 -3.20 14.44 -15.05
CA SER A 118 -3.51 13.40 -16.03
C SER A 118 -3.21 12.02 -15.47
N GLU A 119 -3.98 11.00 -15.89
CA GLU A 119 -3.67 9.60 -15.58
C GLU A 119 -2.19 9.30 -15.81
N THR A 120 -1.57 8.64 -14.84
CA THR A 120 -0.15 8.34 -14.88
C THR A 120 0.10 6.87 -14.53
N THR A 121 1.25 6.38 -14.94
CA THR A 121 1.71 5.02 -14.65
C THR A 121 3.05 5.13 -13.94
N ILE A 122 3.22 4.36 -12.87
CA ILE A 122 4.52 4.15 -12.25
C ILE A 122 5.16 2.89 -12.82
N GLU A 123 6.48 2.89 -12.87
CA GLU A 123 7.30 1.70 -13.06
C GLU A 123 8.09 1.46 -11.78
N TYR A 124 8.16 0.21 -11.31
CA TYR A 124 8.92 -0.12 -10.11
C TYR A 124 9.54 -1.52 -10.15
N SER A 125 10.57 -1.72 -9.33
CA SER A 125 11.22 -3.01 -9.12
C SER A 125 11.69 -3.12 -7.67
N VAL A 126 11.69 -4.33 -7.12
CA VAL A 126 12.16 -4.60 -5.76
C VAL A 126 13.41 -5.48 -5.78
N THR A 127 14.41 -5.12 -4.98
CA THR A 127 15.60 -5.94 -4.72
C THR A 127 15.70 -6.20 -3.21
N GLY A 128 16.02 -7.42 -2.79
CA GLY A 128 16.16 -7.78 -1.37
C GLY A 128 14.90 -8.39 -0.73
N GLY A 129 13.76 -8.35 -1.42
CA GLY A 129 12.58 -9.15 -1.09
C GLY A 129 11.32 -8.34 -0.76
N GLN A 130 10.18 -8.98 -0.99
CA GLN A 130 8.85 -8.46 -0.64
C GLN A 130 7.95 -9.60 -0.20
N THR A 131 6.84 -9.28 0.45
CA THR A 131 5.77 -10.22 0.79
C THR A 131 4.43 -9.63 0.39
N THR A 132 3.47 -10.47 -0.01
CA THR A 132 2.12 -10.01 -0.33
C THR A 132 1.50 -9.22 0.83
N LEU A 133 0.92 -8.06 0.55
CA LEU A 133 0.06 -7.35 1.49
C LEU A 133 -1.33 -7.99 1.47
N PRO A 134 -1.84 -8.56 2.57
CA PRO A 134 -3.23 -8.98 2.66
C PRO A 134 -4.13 -7.75 2.57
N ILE A 135 -5.06 -7.76 1.60
CA ILE A 135 -5.99 -6.66 1.38
C ILE A 135 -7.41 -7.20 1.47
N TYR A 136 -8.24 -6.54 2.27
CA TYR A 136 -9.68 -6.77 2.31
C TYR A 136 -10.39 -5.57 1.67
N CYS A 137 -11.22 -5.81 0.66
CA CYS A 137 -12.15 -4.82 0.11
C CYS A 137 -13.58 -5.18 0.51
N ALA A 138 -14.48 -4.21 0.62
CA ALA A 138 -15.91 -4.47 0.83
C ALA A 138 -16.44 -5.59 -0.10
N GLY A 139 -17.14 -6.58 0.48
CA GLY A 139 -17.64 -7.75 -0.24
C GLY A 139 -16.62 -8.88 -0.45
N SER A 140 -15.37 -8.72 -0.01
CA SER A 140 -14.36 -9.80 -0.05
C SER A 140 -14.70 -10.91 0.94
N LYS A 141 -14.13 -12.10 0.71
CA LYS A 141 -14.28 -13.24 1.62
C LYS A 141 -13.22 -13.19 2.71
N GLU A 142 -13.65 -13.10 3.98
CA GLU A 142 -12.75 -13.04 5.14
C GLU A 142 -11.82 -14.25 5.22
N VAL A 143 -12.32 -15.44 4.90
CA VAL A 143 -11.52 -16.67 4.88
C VAL A 143 -10.31 -16.55 3.95
N GLU A 144 -10.48 -15.95 2.76
CA GLU A 144 -9.38 -15.78 1.80
C GLU A 144 -8.40 -14.69 2.25
N PHE A 145 -8.92 -13.60 2.82
CA PHE A 145 -8.12 -12.53 3.41
C PHE A 145 -7.23 -13.04 4.55
N PHE A 146 -7.81 -13.71 5.54
CA PHE A 146 -7.05 -14.26 6.66
C PHE A 146 -6.12 -15.40 6.25
N ARG A 147 -6.52 -16.28 5.32
CA ARG A 147 -5.63 -17.30 4.77
C ARG A 147 -4.39 -16.65 4.13
N THR A 148 -4.57 -15.56 3.40
CA THR A 148 -3.46 -14.80 2.80
C THR A 148 -2.55 -14.24 3.89
N TRP A 149 -3.11 -13.60 4.92
CA TRP A 149 -2.36 -13.05 6.04
C TRP A 149 -1.59 -14.13 6.82
N ASP A 150 -2.24 -15.26 7.11
CA ASP A 150 -1.65 -16.38 7.83
C ASP A 150 -0.53 -17.05 7.03
N THR A 151 -0.74 -17.27 5.73
CA THR A 151 0.26 -17.90 4.84
C THR A 151 1.48 -17.00 4.64
N ALA A 152 1.26 -15.71 4.44
CA ALA A 152 2.33 -14.74 4.23
C ALA A 152 3.07 -14.38 5.54
N ASN A 153 2.49 -14.70 6.70
CA ASN A 153 2.93 -14.22 8.01
C ASN A 153 3.18 -12.69 8.02
N ALA A 154 2.32 -11.96 7.29
CA ALA A 154 2.52 -10.56 6.94
C ALA A 154 2.50 -9.63 8.17
N GLU A 155 3.38 -8.63 8.18
CA GLU A 155 3.51 -7.63 9.27
C GLU A 155 2.36 -6.61 9.29
N TYR A 156 1.67 -6.46 8.15
CA TYR A 156 0.54 -5.56 8.01
C TYR A 156 -0.53 -6.16 7.13
N ALA A 157 -1.74 -5.62 7.22
CA ALA A 157 -2.81 -5.77 6.26
C ALA A 157 -3.50 -4.44 6.00
N LEU A 158 -4.34 -4.39 4.97
CA LEU A 158 -5.07 -3.20 4.60
C LEU A 158 -6.54 -3.53 4.37
N ILE A 159 -7.42 -2.87 5.12
CA ILE A 159 -8.86 -2.96 4.94
C ILE A 159 -9.32 -1.68 4.22
N LYS A 160 -10.04 -1.83 3.11
CA LYS A 160 -10.49 -0.73 2.25
C LYS A 160 -12.02 -0.65 2.28
N GLY A 161 -12.52 0.41 2.89
CA GLY A 161 -13.92 0.84 2.80
C GLY A 161 -14.11 1.89 1.71
N GLN A 162 -15.35 2.37 1.58
CA GLN A 162 -15.71 3.45 0.67
C GLN A 162 -15.08 4.79 1.09
N ASP A 163 -15.18 5.14 2.37
CA ASP A 163 -14.75 6.44 2.89
C ASP A 163 -13.42 6.39 3.67
N PHE A 164 -12.85 5.20 3.88
CA PHE A 164 -11.60 5.05 4.63
C PHE A 164 -10.77 3.85 4.20
N GLN A 165 -9.50 3.88 4.58
CA GLN A 165 -8.54 2.80 4.53
C GLN A 165 -8.00 2.60 5.95
N LEU A 166 -8.09 1.38 6.47
CA LEU A 166 -7.53 1.01 7.77
C LEU A 166 -6.28 0.16 7.56
N PHE A 167 -5.14 0.70 7.96
CA PHE A 167 -3.83 0.06 7.87
C PHE A 167 -3.52 -0.64 9.19
N VAL A 168 -3.58 -1.97 9.18
CA VAL A 168 -3.64 -2.80 10.37
C VAL A 168 -2.28 -3.50 10.60
N PRO A 169 -1.64 -3.28 11.76
CA PRO A 169 -0.45 -4.04 12.14
C PRO A 169 -0.81 -5.47 12.54
N LYS A 170 0.14 -6.39 12.38
CA LYS A 170 -0.03 -7.82 12.67
C LYS A 170 -0.52 -8.13 14.09
N GLU A 171 -0.16 -7.31 15.06
CA GLU A 171 -0.62 -7.47 16.45
C GLU A 171 -2.15 -7.40 16.60
N ASP A 172 -2.82 -6.72 15.67
CA ASP A 172 -4.28 -6.60 15.66
C ASP A 172 -4.98 -7.67 14.82
N LYS A 173 -4.23 -8.56 14.17
CA LYS A 173 -4.80 -9.58 13.27
C LYS A 173 -5.91 -10.39 13.95
N GLU A 174 -5.69 -10.83 15.19
CA GLU A 174 -6.68 -11.64 15.91
C GLU A 174 -7.85 -10.81 16.46
N LYS A 175 -7.67 -9.51 16.69
CA LYS A 175 -8.78 -8.60 17.01
C LYS A 175 -9.68 -8.40 15.80
N ILE A 176 -9.09 -8.21 14.61
CA ILE A 176 -9.84 -8.13 13.35
C ILE A 176 -10.51 -9.47 13.01
N ARG A 177 -9.89 -10.61 13.33
CA ARG A 177 -10.50 -11.94 13.14
C ARG A 177 -11.67 -12.19 14.10
N LYS A 178 -11.67 -11.53 15.26
CA LYS A 178 -12.64 -11.72 16.35
C LYS A 178 -13.16 -10.37 16.80
N LEU A 179 -13.80 -9.66 15.88
CA LEU A 179 -14.45 -8.38 16.17
C LEU A 179 -15.43 -8.58 17.33
N GLN A 180 -15.36 -7.69 18.33
CA GLN A 180 -16.22 -7.80 19.52
C GLN A 180 -17.64 -7.33 19.23
N ASP A 181 -17.77 -6.23 18.49
CA ASP A 181 -19.05 -5.54 18.26
C ASP A 181 -19.67 -5.82 16.88
N PHE A 182 -18.98 -6.59 16.02
CA PHE A 182 -19.38 -6.84 14.64
C PHE A 182 -19.23 -8.33 14.29
N ASN A 183 -20.13 -8.88 13.46
CA ASN A 183 -20.05 -10.29 13.08
C ASN A 183 -19.05 -10.54 11.94
N SER A 184 -18.71 -9.49 11.19
CA SER A 184 -17.77 -9.56 10.05
C SER A 184 -17.10 -8.20 9.78
N ILE A 185 -16.00 -8.22 9.03
CA ILE A 185 -15.38 -6.99 8.49
C ILE A 185 -16.36 -6.22 7.60
N ASN A 186 -17.28 -6.89 6.90
CA ASN A 186 -18.32 -6.19 6.11
C ASN A 186 -19.28 -5.40 7.01
N ASP A 187 -19.69 -5.95 8.17
CA ASP A 187 -20.55 -5.24 9.12
C ASP A 187 -19.83 -3.99 9.68
N LEU A 188 -18.54 -4.13 10.00
CA LEU A 188 -17.68 -3.02 10.40
C LEU A 188 -17.62 -1.93 9.31
N LEU A 189 -17.37 -2.32 8.05
CA LEU A 189 -17.32 -1.39 6.92
C LEU A 189 -18.65 -0.68 6.69
N ALA A 190 -19.78 -1.40 6.82
CA ALA A 190 -21.12 -0.82 6.69
C ALA A 190 -21.40 0.19 7.82
N HIS A 191 -21.05 -0.15 9.06
CA HIS A 191 -21.20 0.76 10.19
C HIS A 191 -20.40 2.06 10.00
N TYR A 192 -19.14 1.98 9.57
CA TYR A 192 -18.34 3.17 9.30
C TYR A 192 -18.89 3.98 8.12
N ALA A 193 -19.44 3.34 7.08
CA ALA A 193 -20.09 4.04 5.98
C ALA A 193 -21.29 4.87 6.46
N GLU A 194 -22.13 4.31 7.34
CA GLU A 194 -23.24 5.04 7.98
C GLU A 194 -22.74 6.20 8.86
N LEU A 195 -21.68 5.96 9.65
CA LEU A 195 -21.06 6.99 10.48
C LEU A 195 -20.54 8.15 9.63
N PHE A 196 -19.81 7.87 8.55
CA PHE A 196 -19.32 8.90 7.64
C PHE A 196 -20.45 9.63 6.92
N ALA A 197 -21.50 8.93 6.50
CA ALA A 197 -22.69 9.53 5.91
C ALA A 197 -23.36 10.53 6.88
N MET A 198 -23.52 10.16 8.15
CA MET A 198 -24.04 11.04 9.20
C MET A 198 -23.16 12.29 9.36
N TYR A 199 -21.83 12.13 9.46
CA TYR A 199 -20.92 13.28 9.56
C TYR A 199 -20.98 14.18 8.33
N ASN A 200 -21.11 13.62 7.14
CA ASN A 200 -21.26 14.38 5.90
C ASN A 200 -22.56 15.20 5.93
N GLU A 201 -23.68 14.61 6.37
CA GLU A 201 -24.96 15.31 6.51
C GLU A 201 -24.85 16.46 7.53
N LEU A 202 -24.31 16.20 8.73
CA LEU A 202 -24.14 17.19 9.78
C LEU A 202 -23.25 18.37 9.37
N THR A 203 -22.29 18.14 8.46
CA THR A 203 -21.36 19.15 7.96
C THR A 203 -21.81 19.79 6.64
N GLY A 204 -22.98 19.41 6.12
CA GLY A 204 -23.57 19.97 4.90
C GLY A 204 -22.97 19.44 3.60
N PHE A 205 -22.32 18.27 3.61
CA PHE A 205 -21.82 17.60 2.41
C PHE A 205 -22.84 16.58 1.86
N ASP A 206 -24.06 17.04 1.60
CA ASP A 206 -25.23 16.26 1.17
C ASP A 206 -25.39 16.16 -0.36
N ASN A 207 -24.45 16.70 -1.14
CA ASN A 207 -24.49 16.81 -2.60
C ASN A 207 -25.64 17.67 -3.16
N SER A 208 -26.26 18.53 -2.37
CA SER A 208 -27.33 19.44 -2.82
C SER A 208 -26.86 20.53 -3.80
N SER A 209 -25.56 20.84 -3.81
CA SER A 209 -24.92 21.80 -4.72
C SER A 209 -23.43 21.49 -4.90
N ALA A 210 -22.75 22.21 -5.80
CA ALA A 210 -21.31 22.05 -6.03
C ALA A 210 -20.46 22.27 -4.77
N VAL A 211 -20.86 23.19 -3.88
CA VAL A 211 -20.13 23.45 -2.62
C VAL A 211 -20.51 22.49 -1.49
N ASN A 212 -21.60 21.73 -1.68
CA ASN A 212 -22.07 20.68 -0.77
C ASN A 212 -21.68 19.28 -1.24
N LYS A 213 -20.86 19.14 -2.29
CA LYS A 213 -20.38 17.83 -2.77
C LYS A 213 -19.52 17.16 -1.70
N ASN A 214 -19.66 15.86 -1.48
CA ASN A 214 -18.70 15.12 -0.65
C ASN A 214 -17.36 14.95 -1.37
N GLY A 215 -16.25 14.93 -0.62
CA GLY A 215 -14.94 14.62 -1.17
C GLY A 215 -14.84 13.15 -1.55
N GLU A 216 -14.14 12.84 -2.64
CA GLU A 216 -13.88 11.46 -3.08
C GLU A 216 -12.73 10.80 -2.28
N ASN A 217 -11.98 11.59 -1.52
CA ASN A 217 -10.85 11.14 -0.74
C ASN A 217 -11.28 10.24 0.43
N ARG A 218 -10.54 9.16 0.66
CA ARG A 218 -10.69 8.32 1.87
C ARG A 218 -9.82 8.82 3.02
N TYR A 219 -10.29 8.65 4.24
CA TYR A 219 -9.45 8.76 5.44
C TYR A 219 -8.44 7.60 5.48
N PHE A 220 -7.26 7.84 6.05
CA PHE A 220 -6.28 6.80 6.27
C PHE A 220 -6.04 6.66 7.75
N LEU A 221 -6.46 5.51 8.28
CA LEU A 221 -6.47 5.20 9.70
C LEU A 221 -5.36 4.19 9.98
N LYS A 222 -4.55 4.43 11.01
CA LYS A 222 -3.40 3.57 11.32
C LYS A 222 -3.01 3.62 12.80
N ALA A 223 -2.07 2.76 13.16
CA ALA A 223 -1.29 2.88 14.38
C ALA A 223 -0.07 3.77 14.20
N ASP A 224 0.36 4.45 15.25
CA ASP A 224 1.62 5.18 15.34
C ASP A 224 2.19 5.08 16.76
N ARG A 225 3.09 4.12 16.98
CA ARG A 225 3.71 3.80 18.28
C ARG A 225 4.32 5.02 18.96
N ASN A 226 4.79 5.99 18.19
CA ASN A 226 5.40 7.22 18.69
C ASN A 226 4.55 8.47 18.39
N GLY A 227 3.25 8.27 18.18
CA GLY A 227 2.28 9.32 17.90
C GLY A 227 2.09 10.30 19.06
N ALA A 228 1.49 11.46 18.76
CA ALA A 228 1.19 12.48 19.75
C ALA A 228 -0.09 12.15 20.53
N GLY A 229 -0.10 12.39 21.85
CA GLY A 229 -1.29 12.17 22.68
C GLY A 229 -1.72 10.69 22.73
N GLY A 230 -3.02 10.42 22.93
CA GLY A 230 -3.58 9.06 22.88
C GLY A 230 -3.97 8.63 21.46
N ALA A 231 -4.49 9.58 20.68
CA ALA A 231 -4.72 9.48 19.25
C ALA A 231 -4.66 10.89 18.66
N TYR A 232 -4.44 11.02 17.37
CA TYR A 232 -4.38 12.31 16.69
C TYR A 232 -4.96 12.28 15.29
N TYR A 233 -5.44 13.46 14.88
CA TYR A 233 -5.83 13.74 13.51
C TYR A 233 -4.73 14.58 12.84
N GLY A 234 -4.03 13.99 11.87
CA GLY A 234 -2.95 14.63 11.12
C GLY A 234 -3.36 15.06 9.72
N GLY A 235 -2.51 15.85 9.06
CA GLY A 235 -2.75 16.28 7.69
C GLY A 235 -2.80 15.13 6.68
N ASN A 236 -2.13 14.02 6.97
CA ASN A 236 -1.93 12.89 6.06
C ASN A 236 -2.61 11.58 6.51
N TRP A 237 -3.00 11.47 7.77
CA TRP A 237 -3.68 10.30 8.34
C TRP A 237 -4.26 10.65 9.71
N SER A 238 -5.16 9.81 10.21
CA SER A 238 -5.51 9.75 11.63
C SER A 238 -4.82 8.53 12.23
N ALA A 239 -4.29 8.65 13.45
CA ALA A 239 -3.61 7.53 14.08
C ALA A 239 -3.85 7.42 15.58
N ASN A 240 -3.87 6.17 16.06
CA ASN A 240 -3.74 5.86 17.48
C ASN A 240 -2.28 5.90 17.87
N SER A 241 -1.96 6.59 18.97
CA SER A 241 -0.58 6.79 19.43
C SER A 241 -0.05 5.58 20.19
N THR A 242 -0.27 4.40 19.63
CA THR A 242 0.13 3.09 20.14
C THR A 242 0.59 2.22 18.97
N SER A 243 1.10 1.01 19.25
CA SER A 243 1.46 0.05 18.20
C SER A 243 0.25 -0.55 17.48
N SER A 244 -0.97 -0.33 18.01
CA SER A 244 -2.23 -0.94 17.61
C SER A 244 -3.16 0.08 16.96
N ALA A 245 -3.84 -0.35 15.90
CA ALA A 245 -4.85 0.40 15.17
C ALA A 245 -6.28 0.08 15.68
N ASP A 246 -6.38 -0.59 16.83
CA ASP A 246 -7.62 -0.83 17.55
C ASP A 246 -8.24 0.51 17.96
N MET A 247 -9.37 0.86 17.35
CA MET A 247 -10.09 2.12 17.53
C MET A 247 -11.36 1.89 18.35
#